data_AF-X1N3Q1-F1
#
_entry.id   AF-X1N3Q1-F1
#
_cell.length_a   1.000
_cell.length_b   1.000
_cell.length_c   1.000
_cell.angle_alpha   90.00
_cell.angle_beta   90.00
_cell.angle_gamma   90.00
#
_symmetry.space_group_name_H-M   'P 1'
#
loop_
_entity.id
_entity.type
_entity.pdbx_description
1 polymer ?
#
loop_
_entity_poly.entity_id
_entity_poly.type
_entity_poly.pdbx_seq_one_letter_code
_entity_poly.pdbx_strand_id
1 'polypeptide(L)'
;NQQSLAVLLTKVMFFSLLFMSLTAVVSALLNSYESFVPPAFSTVIWNVLTILVFLMFYKRYGIKSFAIGIVIGTIGQFLFILPFLRGRGFRYELDMDINNEGVKDVMLLSFPVILSLGSAQLNDVINKLFALSISGGETTILKYSLTMWFFPVGIFAVAISTIIFPRISRQAATNQIENLKDTFLTGAKLVNFLLIPSSLGIIFLANPIVKLLFERGEFTSDNTISTATVLSYLALSLVPYGIVLILNRTFFALK
;
A
#
# COMPACT_ATOMS: atom_id res chain seq x y z
N ASN A 1 -29.45 8.05 -6.64
CA ASN A 1 -29.14 6.95 -5.72
C ASN A 1 -27.64 6.67 -5.70
N GLN A 2 -26.98 6.84 -4.54
CA GLN A 2 -25.53 6.59 -4.41
C GLN A 2 -25.18 5.12 -4.67
N GLN A 3 -26.05 4.18 -4.26
CA GLN A 3 -25.87 2.75 -4.53
C GLN A 3 -25.88 2.40 -6.02
N SER A 4 -26.78 2.99 -6.81
CA SER A 4 -26.84 2.70 -8.25
C SER A 4 -25.64 3.30 -9.00
N LEU A 5 -25.12 4.45 -8.54
CA LEU A 5 -23.88 5.02 -9.05
C LEU A 5 -22.68 4.13 -8.71
N ALA A 6 -22.59 3.64 -7.47
CA ALA A 6 -21.53 2.72 -7.06
C ALA A 6 -21.54 1.44 -7.90
N VAL A 7 -22.70 0.82 -8.10
CA VAL A 7 -22.85 -0.39 -8.95
C VAL A 7 -22.38 -0.11 -10.38
N LEU A 8 -22.75 1.03 -10.96
CA LEU A 8 -22.34 1.39 -12.32
C LEU A 8 -20.82 1.57 -12.42
N LEU A 9 -20.21 2.32 -11.50
CA LEU A 9 -18.76 2.56 -11.49
C LEU A 9 -18.00 1.24 -11.32
N THR A 10 -18.46 0.36 -10.43
CA THR A 10 -17.86 -0.98 -10.24
C THR A 10 -17.93 -1.81 -11.51
N LYS A 11 -19.07 -1.83 -12.21
CA LYS A 11 -19.20 -2.57 -13.49
C LYS A 11 -18.24 -2.08 -14.56
N VAL A 12 -18.07 -0.77 -14.68
CA VAL A 12 -17.12 -0.17 -15.64
C VAL A 12 -15.68 -0.53 -15.26
N MET A 13 -15.33 -0.37 -13.98
CA MET A 13 -13.98 -0.68 -13.51
C MET A 13 -13.68 -2.18 -13.54
N PHE A 14 -14.67 -3.06 -13.47
CA PHE A 14 -14.47 -4.51 -13.57
C PHE A 14 -13.77 -4.91 -14.86
N PHE A 15 -14.04 -4.22 -15.97
CA PHE A 15 -13.35 -4.45 -17.24
C PHE A 15 -11.84 -4.21 -17.17
N SER A 16 -11.39 -3.32 -16.27
CA SER A 16 -9.96 -3.06 -16.08
C SER A 16 -9.20 -4.25 -15.48
N LEU A 17 -9.89 -5.15 -14.75
CA LEU A 17 -9.25 -6.31 -14.10
C LEU A 17 -8.58 -7.24 -15.11
N LEU A 18 -9.20 -7.44 -16.28
CA LEU A 18 -8.62 -8.27 -17.35
C LEU A 18 -7.25 -7.73 -17.78
N PHE A 19 -7.19 -6.43 -18.11
CA PHE A 19 -5.96 -5.79 -18.56
C PHE A 19 -4.92 -5.63 -17.45
N MET A 20 -5.37 -5.47 -16.20
CA MET A 20 -4.50 -5.42 -15.04
C MET A 20 -3.80 -6.76 -14.83
N SER A 21 -4.53 -7.87 -14.93
CA SER A 21 -3.97 -9.22 -14.88
C SER A 21 -2.99 -9.48 -16.03
N LEU A 22 -3.34 -9.10 -17.25
CA LEU A 22 -2.44 -9.22 -18.41
C LEU A 22 -1.16 -8.41 -18.23
N THR A 23 -1.28 -7.17 -17.73
CA THR A 23 -0.13 -6.32 -17.42
C THR A 23 0.76 -6.93 -16.36
N ALA A 24 0.18 -7.54 -15.31
CA ALA A 24 0.94 -8.21 -14.26
C ALA A 24 1.75 -9.39 -14.82
N VAL A 25 1.16 -10.21 -15.70
CA VAL A 25 1.86 -11.32 -16.36
C VAL A 25 3.02 -10.81 -17.23
N VAL A 26 2.77 -9.80 -18.07
CA VAL A 26 3.82 -9.19 -18.92
C VAL A 26 4.92 -8.57 -18.07
N SER A 27 4.57 -7.92 -16.96
CA SER A 27 5.53 -7.35 -16.02
C SER A 27 6.38 -8.42 -15.35
N ALA A 28 5.78 -9.54 -14.93
CA ALA A 28 6.50 -10.68 -14.36
C ALA A 28 7.49 -11.29 -15.36
N LEU A 29 7.07 -11.46 -16.61
CA LEU A 29 7.95 -11.91 -17.70
C LEU A 29 9.13 -10.95 -17.93
N LEU A 30 8.86 -9.65 -18.01
CA LEU A 30 9.92 -8.65 -18.19
C LEU A 30 10.89 -8.60 -17.01
N ASN A 31 10.38 -8.74 -15.78
CA ASN A 31 11.22 -8.83 -14.59
C ASN A 31 12.10 -10.08 -14.62
N SER A 32 11.61 -11.21 -15.14
CA SER A 32 12.43 -12.41 -15.35
C SER A 32 13.55 -12.22 -16.38
N TYR A 33 13.38 -11.27 -17.31
CA TYR A 33 14.43 -10.85 -18.26
C TYR A 33 15.25 -9.65 -17.74
N GLU A 34 15.24 -9.39 -16.43
CA GLU A 34 15.92 -8.26 -15.78
C GLU A 34 15.54 -6.88 -16.33
N SER A 35 14.38 -6.78 -16.98
CA SER A 35 13.87 -5.55 -17.59
C SER A 35 12.87 -4.87 -16.66
N PHE A 36 13.36 -4.24 -15.60
CA PHE A 36 12.53 -3.62 -14.55
C PHE A 36 11.95 -2.24 -14.91
N VAL A 37 12.59 -1.51 -15.84
CA VAL A 37 12.22 -0.12 -16.17
C VAL A 37 10.85 -0.04 -16.85
N PRO A 38 10.51 -0.83 -17.89
CA PRO A 38 9.20 -0.74 -18.52
C PRO A 38 8.02 -1.07 -17.59
N PRO A 39 8.06 -2.13 -16.75
CA PRO A 39 7.05 -2.36 -15.72
C PRO A 39 6.85 -1.17 -14.79
N ALA A 40 7.93 -0.59 -14.26
CA ALA A 40 7.85 0.55 -13.36
C ALA A 40 7.24 1.79 -14.05
N PHE A 41 7.64 2.08 -15.29
CA PHE A 41 7.13 3.23 -16.03
C PHE A 41 5.67 3.03 -16.48
N SER A 42 5.22 1.79 -16.66
CA SER A 42 3.83 1.48 -17.00
C SER A 42 2.85 2.04 -15.96
N THR A 43 3.19 2.01 -14.67
CA THR A 43 2.39 2.60 -13.60
C THR A 43 2.27 4.13 -13.73
N VAL A 44 3.31 4.79 -14.25
CA VAL A 44 3.27 6.23 -14.54
C VAL A 44 2.28 6.50 -15.67
N ILE A 45 2.33 5.72 -16.75
CA ILE A 45 1.37 5.81 -17.87
C ILE A 45 -0.07 5.63 -17.37
N TRP A 46 -0.32 4.66 -16.49
CA TRP A 46 -1.63 4.44 -15.88
C TRP A 46 -2.16 5.68 -15.15
N ASN A 47 -1.32 6.28 -14.30
CA ASN A 47 -1.68 7.49 -13.55
C ASN A 47 -1.93 8.69 -14.48
N VAL A 48 -1.01 8.94 -15.42
CA VAL A 48 -1.10 10.06 -16.35
C VAL A 48 -2.37 9.98 -17.20
N LEU A 49 -2.66 8.82 -17.79
CA LEU A 49 -3.87 8.63 -18.58
C LEU A 49 -5.14 8.78 -17.74
N THR A 50 -5.16 8.24 -16.52
CA THR A 50 -6.30 8.38 -15.60
C THR A 50 -6.57 9.86 -15.28
N ILE A 51 -5.53 10.63 -14.97
CA ILE A 51 -5.63 12.07 -14.67
C ILE A 51 -6.06 12.86 -15.90
N LEU A 52 -5.48 12.58 -17.07
CA LEU A 52 -5.83 13.29 -18.31
C LEU A 52 -7.30 13.08 -18.69
N VAL A 53 -7.78 11.83 -18.63
CA VAL A 53 -9.19 11.52 -18.91
C VAL A 53 -10.10 12.19 -17.88
N PHE A 54 -9.72 12.16 -16.60
CA PHE A 54 -10.49 12.86 -15.57
C PHE A 54 -10.58 14.36 -15.87
N LEU A 55 -9.47 15.07 -16.06
CA LEU A 55 -9.48 16.52 -16.29
C LEU A 55 -10.26 16.93 -17.54
N MET A 56 -10.15 16.14 -18.61
CA MET A 56 -10.82 16.42 -19.89
C MET A 56 -12.34 16.21 -19.82
N PHE A 57 -12.80 15.19 -19.08
CA PHE A 57 -14.19 14.76 -19.08
C PHE A 57 -14.93 15.05 -17.76
N TYR A 58 -14.26 15.57 -16.73
CA TYR A 58 -14.86 15.85 -15.43
C TYR A 58 -16.06 16.80 -15.53
N LYS A 59 -15.96 17.87 -16.30
CA LYS A 59 -17.06 18.85 -16.46
C LYS A 59 -18.33 18.24 -17.06
N ARG A 60 -18.20 17.19 -17.88
CA ARG A 60 -19.33 16.57 -18.60
C ARG A 60 -19.88 15.33 -17.90
N TYR A 61 -19.02 14.53 -17.26
CA TYR A 61 -19.39 13.22 -16.71
C TYR A 61 -19.14 13.10 -15.20
N GLY A 62 -18.63 14.14 -14.54
CA GLY A 62 -18.34 14.15 -13.11
C GLY A 62 -17.46 12.96 -12.71
N ILE A 63 -17.80 12.27 -11.63
CA ILE A 63 -17.03 11.14 -11.11
C ILE A 63 -16.95 9.94 -12.06
N LYS A 64 -17.87 9.81 -13.03
CA LYS A 64 -17.81 8.74 -14.04
C LYS A 64 -16.57 8.87 -14.94
N SER A 65 -16.08 10.10 -15.15
CA SER A 65 -14.84 10.35 -15.89
C SER A 65 -13.64 9.66 -15.24
N PHE A 66 -13.62 9.53 -13.91
CA PHE A 66 -12.56 8.84 -13.19
C PHE A 66 -12.58 7.33 -13.45
N ALA A 67 -13.76 6.69 -13.38
CA ALA A 67 -13.88 5.26 -13.67
C ALA A 67 -13.51 4.94 -15.13
N ILE A 68 -13.89 5.80 -16.08
CA ILE A 68 -13.48 5.67 -17.48
C ILE A 68 -11.96 5.86 -17.61
N GLY A 69 -11.39 6.83 -16.88
CA GLY A 69 -9.96 7.09 -16.82
C GLY A 69 -9.17 5.88 -16.34
N ILE A 70 -9.66 5.17 -15.32
CA ILE A 70 -9.03 3.92 -14.85
C ILE A 70 -9.01 2.87 -15.95
N VAL A 71 -10.12 2.65 -16.65
CA VAL A 71 -10.19 1.65 -17.73
C VAL A 71 -9.21 2.00 -18.86
N ILE A 72 -9.24 3.25 -19.34
CA ILE A 72 -8.34 3.72 -20.39
C ILE A 72 -6.88 3.66 -19.93
N GLY A 73 -6.62 4.05 -18.69
CA GLY A 73 -5.30 4.01 -18.07
C GLY A 73 -4.76 2.59 -18.03
N THR A 74 -5.56 1.61 -17.61
CA THR A 74 -5.14 0.20 -17.54
C THR A 74 -4.90 -0.40 -18.92
N ILE A 75 -5.75 -0.07 -19.91
CA ILE A 75 -5.52 -0.48 -21.30
C ILE A 75 -4.23 0.15 -21.84
N GLY A 76 -4.02 1.45 -21.61
CA GLY A 76 -2.83 2.17 -22.06
C GLY A 76 -1.55 1.65 -21.39
N GLN A 77 -1.62 1.31 -20.10
CA GLN A 77 -0.53 0.67 -19.37
C GLN A 77 -0.14 -0.67 -20.01
N PHE A 78 -1.12 -1.52 -20.31
CA PHE A 78 -0.88 -2.81 -20.97
C PHE A 78 -0.26 -2.63 -22.37
N LEU A 79 -0.81 -1.73 -23.17
CA LEU A 79 -0.32 -1.46 -24.53
C LEU A 79 1.08 -0.85 -24.53
N PHE A 80 1.42 -0.05 -23.52
CA PHE A 80 2.75 0.54 -23.37
C PHE A 80 3.82 -0.53 -23.08
N ILE A 81 3.51 -1.51 -22.23
CA ILE A 81 4.51 -2.49 -21.79
C ILE A 81 4.72 -3.62 -22.82
N LEU A 82 3.71 -3.92 -23.64
CA LEU A 82 3.72 -5.03 -24.60
C LEU A 82 4.89 -5.01 -25.62
N PRO A 83 5.27 -3.87 -26.23
CA PRO A 83 6.38 -3.80 -27.19
C PRO A 83 7.73 -4.21 -26.59
N PHE A 84 7.93 -4.05 -25.29
CA PHE A 84 9.18 -4.38 -24.60
C PHE A 84 9.42 -5.89 -24.49
N LEU A 85 8.43 -6.73 -24.81
CA LEU A 85 8.62 -8.18 -24.95
C LEU A 85 9.26 -8.56 -26.30
N ARG A 86 9.19 -7.68 -27.32
CA ARG A 86 9.73 -7.98 -28.65
C ARG A 86 11.25 -8.14 -28.58
N GLY A 87 11.76 -9.18 -29.25
CA GLY A 87 13.21 -9.44 -29.35
C GLY A 87 13.82 -10.20 -28.17
N ARG A 88 13.04 -10.56 -27.13
CA ARG A 88 13.52 -11.29 -25.94
C ARG A 88 13.18 -12.78 -25.95
N GLY A 89 13.11 -13.40 -27.13
CA GLY A 89 12.81 -14.83 -27.29
C GLY A 89 11.35 -15.24 -27.02
N PHE A 90 10.51 -14.31 -26.55
CA PHE A 90 9.09 -14.55 -26.31
C PHE A 90 8.33 -14.71 -27.64
N ARG A 91 7.79 -15.91 -27.88
CA ARG A 91 6.79 -16.18 -28.91
C ARG A 91 5.49 -16.51 -28.21
N TYR A 92 4.45 -15.73 -28.50
CA TYR A 92 3.11 -16.00 -27.98
C TYR A 92 2.50 -17.14 -28.79
N GLU A 93 2.43 -18.32 -28.19
CA GLU A 93 1.63 -19.43 -28.68
C GLU A 93 0.51 -19.69 -27.66
N LEU A 94 -0.73 -19.74 -28.16
CA LEU A 94 -1.90 -20.09 -27.37
C LEU A 94 -1.89 -21.60 -27.13
N ASP A 95 -1.16 -22.02 -26.11
CA ASP A 95 -1.21 -23.38 -25.60
C ASP A 95 -1.93 -23.39 -24.25
N MET A 96 -3.07 -24.07 -24.19
CA MET A 96 -3.92 -24.18 -22.99
C MET A 96 -3.74 -25.55 -22.33
N ASP A 97 -2.50 -25.89 -21.98
CA ASP A 97 -2.21 -27.10 -21.19
C ASP A 97 -2.20 -26.79 -19.69
N ILE A 98 -3.36 -26.99 -19.06
CA ILE A 98 -3.57 -26.79 -17.62
C ILE A 98 -2.77 -27.83 -16.80
N ASN A 99 -2.38 -28.95 -17.41
CA ASN A 99 -1.62 -30.01 -16.73
C ASN A 99 -0.10 -29.78 -16.73
N ASN A 100 0.37 -28.76 -17.43
CA ASN A 100 1.78 -28.38 -17.50
C ASN A 100 2.36 -28.17 -16.08
N GLU A 101 3.54 -28.74 -15.82
CA GLU A 101 4.22 -28.63 -14.52
C GLU A 101 4.47 -27.18 -14.12
N GLY A 102 4.82 -26.30 -15.07
CA GLY A 102 5.03 -24.88 -14.80
C GLY A 102 3.76 -24.15 -14.35
N VAL A 103 2.58 -24.53 -14.87
CA VAL A 103 1.29 -23.97 -14.42
C VAL A 103 1.00 -24.42 -12.99
N LYS A 104 1.29 -25.69 -12.67
CA LYS A 104 1.12 -26.24 -11.31
C LYS A 104 2.05 -25.55 -10.32
N ASP A 105 3.31 -25.34 -10.68
CA ASP A 105 4.28 -24.64 -9.82
C ASP A 105 3.85 -23.20 -9.54
N VAL A 106 3.41 -22.47 -10.58
CA VAL A 106 2.88 -21.11 -10.42
C VAL A 106 1.65 -21.10 -9.53
N MET A 107 0.72 -22.05 -9.68
CA MET A 107 -0.46 -22.13 -8.81
C MET A 107 -0.09 -22.46 -7.36
N LEU A 108 0.83 -23.41 -7.14
CA LEU A 108 1.29 -23.83 -5.82
C LEU A 108 1.96 -22.67 -5.08
N LEU A 109 2.79 -21.88 -5.78
CA LEU A 109 3.46 -20.69 -5.23
C LEU A 109 2.51 -19.50 -5.07
N SER A 110 1.51 -19.36 -5.95
CA SER A 110 0.52 -18.29 -5.86
C SER A 110 -0.40 -18.47 -4.66
N PHE A 111 -0.73 -19.70 -4.28
CA PHE A 111 -1.63 -20.00 -3.17
C PHE A 111 -1.23 -19.32 -1.82
N PRO A 112 -0.01 -19.51 -1.29
CA PRO A 112 0.40 -18.83 -0.06
C PRO A 112 0.47 -17.30 -0.21
N VAL A 113 0.84 -16.80 -1.39
CA VAL A 113 0.87 -15.34 -1.67
C VAL A 113 -0.54 -14.76 -1.64
N ILE A 114 -1.50 -15.42 -2.29
CA ILE A 114 -2.91 -15.02 -2.30
C ILE A 114 -3.51 -15.09 -0.90
N LEU A 115 -3.21 -16.12 -0.11
CA LEU A 115 -3.66 -16.20 1.29
C LEU A 115 -3.10 -15.06 2.14
N SER A 116 -1.81 -14.75 1.97
CA SER A 116 -1.16 -13.63 2.66
C SER A 116 -1.81 -12.29 2.30
N LEU A 117 -1.97 -12.00 1.01
CA LEU A 117 -2.64 -10.77 0.53
C LEU A 117 -4.12 -10.72 0.93
N GLY A 118 -4.81 -11.85 0.85
CA GLY A 118 -6.20 -12.00 1.26
C GLY A 118 -6.41 -11.70 2.73
N SER A 119 -5.49 -12.11 3.60
CA SER A 119 -5.55 -11.79 5.03
C SER A 119 -5.46 -10.28 5.30
N ALA A 120 -4.62 -9.56 4.55
CA ALA A 120 -4.53 -8.10 4.63
C ALA A 120 -5.81 -7.43 4.12
N GLN A 121 -6.39 -7.93 3.01
CA GLN A 121 -7.66 -7.42 2.50
C GLN A 121 -8.83 -7.71 3.44
N LEU A 122 -8.84 -8.86 4.11
CA LEU A 122 -9.82 -9.18 5.14
C LEU A 122 -9.69 -8.22 6.32
N ASN A 123 -8.47 -7.88 6.75
CA ASN A 123 -8.25 -6.88 7.80
C ASN A 123 -8.87 -5.53 7.39
N ASP A 124 -8.65 -5.07 6.15
CA ASP A 124 -9.26 -3.84 5.64
C ASP A 124 -10.79 -3.90 5.58
N VAL A 125 -11.36 -5.03 5.16
CA VAL A 125 -12.81 -5.23 5.11
C VAL A 125 -13.38 -5.21 6.53
N ILE A 126 -12.75 -5.91 7.47
CA ILE A 126 -13.14 -5.93 8.88
C ILE A 126 -13.07 -4.51 9.45
N ASN A 127 -11.99 -3.76 9.22
CA ASN A 127 -11.86 -2.37 9.66
C ASN A 127 -12.96 -1.48 9.07
N LYS A 128 -13.31 -1.67 7.79
CA LYS A 128 -14.42 -0.93 7.16
C LYS A 128 -15.77 -1.32 7.74
N LEU A 129 -15.99 -2.60 8.04
CA LEU A 129 -17.23 -3.07 8.66
C LEU A 129 -17.39 -2.53 10.07
N PHE A 130 -16.33 -2.59 10.90
CA PHE A 130 -16.31 -1.92 12.19
C PHE A 130 -16.60 -0.43 12.05
N ALA A 131 -15.95 0.24 11.10
CA ALA A 131 -16.16 1.66 10.88
C ALA A 131 -17.55 2.01 10.30
N LEU A 132 -18.26 1.07 9.66
CA LEU A 132 -19.65 1.23 9.22
C LEU A 132 -20.64 0.97 10.36
N SER A 133 -20.32 0.07 11.28
CA SER A 133 -21.12 -0.21 12.47
C SER A 133 -21.11 0.95 13.46
N ILE A 134 -20.06 1.77 13.46
CA ILE A 134 -20.03 3.02 14.23
C ILE A 134 -20.49 4.16 13.32
N SER A 135 -21.69 4.65 13.59
CA SER A 135 -22.49 5.45 12.66
C SER A 135 -21.87 6.82 12.36
N GLY A 136 -21.85 7.23 11.08
CA GLY A 136 -21.84 8.64 10.66
C GLY A 136 -20.61 9.48 11.04
N GLY A 137 -19.57 9.47 10.20
CA GLY A 137 -18.42 10.39 10.29
C GLY A 137 -17.13 9.77 10.84
N GLU A 138 -17.23 8.64 11.54
CA GLU A 138 -16.09 8.01 12.20
C GLU A 138 -15.08 7.35 11.26
N THR A 139 -15.50 6.89 10.07
CA THR A 139 -14.57 6.34 9.06
C THR A 139 -13.54 7.37 8.62
N THR A 140 -13.94 8.63 8.48
CA THR A 140 -13.06 9.72 8.04
C THR A 140 -12.16 10.19 9.18
N ILE A 141 -12.72 10.28 10.39
CA ILE A 141 -11.97 10.57 11.63
C ILE A 141 -10.85 9.55 11.84
N LEU A 142 -11.17 8.25 11.81
CA LEU A 142 -10.18 7.19 12.01
C LEU A 142 -9.15 7.16 10.88
N LYS A 143 -9.60 7.33 9.62
CA LYS A 143 -8.71 7.37 8.46
C LYS A 143 -7.68 8.51 8.57
N TYR A 144 -8.11 9.72 8.92
CA TYR A 144 -7.21 10.86 9.09
C TYR A 144 -6.27 10.69 10.28
N SER A 145 -6.78 10.14 11.39
CA SER A 145 -5.96 9.79 12.56
C SER A 145 -4.87 8.78 12.20
N LEU A 146 -5.21 7.70 11.50
CA LEU A 146 -4.26 6.69 11.03
C LEU A 146 -3.27 7.27 10.02
N THR A 147 -3.71 8.15 9.12
CA THR A 147 -2.82 8.82 8.15
C THR A 147 -1.73 9.61 8.88
N MET A 148 -2.11 10.39 9.90
CA MET A 148 -1.15 11.12 10.73
C MET A 148 -0.27 10.19 11.56
N TRP A 149 -0.82 9.09 12.09
CA TRP A 149 -0.06 8.10 12.84
C TRP A 149 1.01 7.40 12.00
N PHE A 150 0.73 7.08 10.73
CA PHE A 150 1.70 6.47 9.82
C PHE A 150 2.85 7.41 9.45
N PHE A 151 2.70 8.72 9.59
CA PHE A 151 3.73 9.68 9.23
C PHE A 151 5.04 9.47 10.02
N PRO A 152 5.07 9.55 11.37
CA PRO A 152 6.29 9.27 12.14
C PRO A 152 6.74 7.81 12.02
N VAL A 153 5.81 6.86 11.90
CA VAL A 153 6.14 5.43 11.72
C VAL A 153 6.92 5.21 10.43
N GLY A 154 6.44 5.75 9.31
CA GLY A 154 7.07 5.61 8.00
C GLY A 154 8.44 6.29 7.96
N ILE A 155 8.53 7.51 8.49
CA ILE A 155 9.77 8.30 8.44
C ILE A 155 10.85 7.73 9.37
N PHE A 156 10.48 7.29 10.58
CA PHE A 156 11.46 6.88 11.58
C PHE A 156 11.56 5.35 11.70
N ALA A 157 10.46 4.68 12.03
CA ALA A 157 10.50 3.24 12.31
C ALA A 157 10.83 2.42 11.07
N VAL A 158 10.12 2.65 9.96
CA VAL A 158 10.32 1.91 8.71
C VAL A 158 11.68 2.21 8.10
N ALA A 159 12.12 3.48 8.10
CA ALA A 159 13.43 3.85 7.58
C ALA A 159 14.57 3.18 8.36
N ILE A 160 14.58 3.30 9.70
CA ILE A 160 15.61 2.67 10.54
C ILE A 160 15.58 1.15 10.37
N SER A 161 14.39 0.54 10.44
CA SER A 161 14.21 -0.91 10.26
C SER A 161 14.75 -1.39 8.91
N THR A 162 14.57 -0.60 7.84
CA THR A 162 15.08 -0.92 6.51
C THR A 162 16.60 -0.83 6.42
N ILE A 163 17.21 0.14 7.10
CA ILE A 163 18.67 0.33 7.11
C ILE A 163 19.37 -0.76 7.92
N ILE A 164 18.83 -1.13 9.09
CA ILE A 164 19.49 -2.11 9.97
C ILE A 164 19.28 -3.56 9.49
N PHE A 165 18.22 -3.82 8.73
CA PHE A 165 17.83 -5.18 8.35
C PHE A 165 18.94 -5.97 7.60
N PRO A 166 19.58 -5.44 6.53
CA PRO A 166 20.67 -6.15 5.86
C PRO A 166 21.83 -6.51 6.79
N ARG A 167 22.13 -5.63 7.76
CA ARG A 167 23.20 -5.84 8.75
C ARG A 167 22.85 -6.96 9.71
N ILE A 168 21.61 -6.96 10.23
CA ILE A 168 21.08 -8.02 11.10
C ILE A 168 21.07 -9.36 10.35
N SER A 169 20.60 -9.41 9.10
CA SER A 169 20.60 -10.63 8.28
C SER A 169 22.00 -11.19 8.06
N ARG A 170 22.99 -10.33 7.78
CA ARG A 170 24.39 -10.78 7.63
C ARG A 170 24.98 -11.31 8.93
N GLN A 171 24.71 -10.64 10.05
CA GLN A 171 25.19 -11.07 11.38
C GLN A 171 24.54 -12.39 11.81
N ALA A 172 23.26 -12.58 11.52
CA ALA A 172 22.56 -13.83 11.75
C ALA A 172 23.17 -14.97 10.92
N ALA A 173 23.35 -14.77 9.60
CA ALA A 173 23.93 -15.78 8.71
C ALA A 173 25.38 -16.17 9.05
N THR A 174 26.12 -15.27 9.71
CA THR A 174 27.51 -15.52 10.15
C THR A 174 27.62 -15.93 11.62
N ASN A 175 26.49 -16.24 12.28
CA ASN A 175 26.40 -16.60 13.71
C ASN A 175 27.03 -15.57 14.67
N GLN A 176 27.07 -14.29 14.27
CA GLN A 176 27.59 -13.19 15.09
C GLN A 176 26.50 -12.62 16.02
N ILE A 177 26.00 -13.45 16.94
CA ILE A 177 24.82 -13.14 17.78
C ILE A 177 25.03 -11.89 18.65
N GLU A 178 26.24 -11.66 19.17
CA GLU A 178 26.49 -10.48 20.01
C GLU A 178 26.43 -9.18 19.19
N ASN A 179 27.05 -9.17 18.01
CA ASN A 179 26.95 -8.05 17.07
C ASN A 179 25.51 -7.80 16.59
N LEU A 180 24.71 -8.87 16.46
CA LEU A 180 23.29 -8.79 16.14
C LEU A 180 22.51 -8.10 17.25
N LYS A 181 22.73 -8.48 18.52
CA LYS A 181 22.09 -7.84 19.68
C LYS A 181 22.43 -6.36 19.74
N ASP A 182 23.70 -6.00 19.55
CA ASP A 182 24.14 -4.59 19.55
C ASP A 182 23.46 -3.79 18.43
N THR A 183 23.34 -4.40 17.24
CA THR A 183 22.67 -3.77 16.09
C THR A 183 21.17 -3.59 16.36
N PHE A 184 20.51 -4.60 16.94
CA PHE A 184 19.12 -4.51 17.37
C PHE A 184 18.92 -3.42 18.43
N LEU A 185 19.73 -3.41 19.48
CA LEU A 185 19.63 -2.43 20.57
C LEU A 185 19.88 -1.01 20.07
N THR A 186 20.82 -0.83 19.16
CA THR A 186 21.09 0.46 18.51
C THR A 186 19.88 0.92 17.70
N GLY A 187 19.30 0.03 16.88
CA GLY A 187 18.08 0.32 16.13
C GLY A 187 16.89 0.69 17.02
N ALA A 188 16.65 -0.09 18.07
CA ALA A 188 15.57 0.14 19.02
C ALA A 188 15.73 1.47 19.78
N LYS A 189 16.96 1.80 20.22
CA LYS A 189 17.27 3.08 20.85
C LYS A 189 16.99 4.25 19.91
N LEU A 190 17.43 4.18 18.65
CA LEU A 190 17.19 5.23 17.65
C LEU A 190 15.71 5.42 17.36
N VAL A 191 14.96 4.33 17.17
CA VAL A 191 13.51 4.40 16.95
C VAL A 191 12.81 5.01 18.16
N ASN A 192 13.14 4.58 19.37
CA ASN A 192 12.53 5.15 20.59
C ASN A 192 12.89 6.62 20.78
N PHE A 193 14.15 6.99 20.51
CA PHE A 193 14.62 8.37 20.61
C PHE A 193 13.83 9.32 19.70
N LEU A 194 13.35 8.85 18.55
CA LEU A 194 12.56 9.64 17.61
C LEU A 194 11.04 9.53 17.84
N LEU A 195 10.54 8.33 18.15
CA LEU A 195 9.11 8.09 18.30
C LEU A 195 8.55 8.58 19.64
N ILE A 196 9.33 8.59 20.72
CA ILE A 196 8.89 9.14 22.01
C ILE A 196 8.53 10.63 21.88
N PRO A 197 9.44 11.53 21.41
CA PRO A 197 9.09 12.93 21.26
C PRO A 197 8.02 13.15 20.17
N SER A 198 8.00 12.33 19.11
CA SER A 198 6.94 12.41 18.10
C SER A 198 5.56 12.07 18.67
N SER A 199 5.47 11.03 19.50
CA SER A 199 4.25 10.63 20.20
C SER A 199 3.76 11.73 21.13
N LEU A 200 4.65 12.26 21.98
CA LEU A 200 4.32 13.37 22.87
C LEU A 200 3.89 14.62 22.09
N GLY A 201 4.63 14.97 21.04
CA GLY A 201 4.30 16.10 20.17
C GLY A 201 2.92 15.95 19.55
N ILE A 202 2.58 14.75 19.05
CA ILE A 202 1.24 14.46 18.54
C ILE A 202 0.19 14.57 19.64
N ILE A 203 0.41 14.01 20.84
CA ILE A 203 -0.56 14.07 21.94
C ILE A 203 -0.86 15.53 22.34
N PHE A 204 0.17 16.36 22.50
CA PHE A 204 -0.01 17.75 22.94
C PHE A 204 -0.51 18.69 21.83
N LEU A 205 -0.17 18.39 20.58
CA LEU A 205 -0.48 19.25 19.43
C LEU A 205 -1.54 18.64 18.50
N ALA A 206 -2.22 17.55 18.89
CA ALA A 206 -3.18 16.85 18.04
C ALA A 206 -4.25 17.79 17.49
N ASN A 207 -4.85 18.60 18.37
CA ASN A 207 -5.91 19.53 17.98
C ASN A 207 -5.42 20.60 16.97
N PRO A 208 -4.36 21.39 17.23
CA PRO A 208 -3.87 22.37 16.26
C PRO A 208 -3.36 21.73 14.96
N ILE A 209 -2.75 20.54 15.02
CA ILE A 209 -2.29 19.82 13.82
C ILE A 209 -3.48 19.40 12.95
N VAL A 210 -4.49 18.75 13.53
CA VAL A 210 -5.69 18.31 12.80
C VAL A 210 -6.45 19.50 12.24
N LYS A 211 -6.62 20.56 13.04
CA LYS A 211 -7.28 21.78 12.61
C LYS A 211 -6.62 22.39 11.39
N LEU A 212 -5.31 22.57 11.44
CA LEU A 212 -4.54 23.18 10.36
C LEU A 212 -4.63 22.39 9.04
N LEU A 213 -4.58 21.05 9.16
CA LEU A 213 -4.51 20.15 8.02
C LEU A 213 -5.86 19.84 7.39
N PHE A 214 -6.92 19.69 8.20
CA PHE A 214 -8.17 19.09 7.76
C PHE A 214 -9.42 19.96 7.94
N GLU A 215 -9.44 20.95 8.83
CA GLU A 215 -10.64 21.77 9.11
C GLU A 215 -10.97 22.75 7.97
N ARG A 216 -11.62 22.23 6.92
CA ARG A 216 -12.06 22.97 5.71
C ARG A 216 -13.31 22.34 5.10
N GLY A 217 -14.23 23.18 4.62
CA GLY A 217 -15.44 22.73 3.92
C GLY A 217 -16.34 21.89 4.82
N GLU A 218 -16.63 20.66 4.40
CA GLU A 218 -17.47 19.69 5.13
C GLU A 218 -16.80 19.13 6.40
N PHE A 219 -15.50 19.38 6.63
CA PHE A 219 -14.80 18.93 7.83
C PHE A 219 -14.91 19.99 8.93
N THR A 220 -15.82 19.76 9.86
CA THR A 220 -16.18 20.72 10.91
C THR A 220 -15.23 20.67 12.10
N SER A 221 -15.32 21.69 12.98
CA SER A 221 -14.56 21.72 14.24
C SER A 221 -14.86 20.53 15.16
N ASP A 222 -16.07 19.96 15.14
CA ASP A 222 -16.39 18.72 15.89
C ASP A 222 -15.61 17.52 15.33
N ASN A 223 -15.47 17.42 14.00
CA ASN A 223 -14.63 16.40 13.38
C ASN A 223 -13.16 16.56 13.76
N THR A 224 -12.68 17.81 13.88
CA THR A 224 -11.32 18.12 14.38
C THR A 224 -11.11 17.58 15.79
N ILE A 225 -12.03 17.87 16.72
CA ILE A 225 -11.91 17.43 18.12
C ILE A 225 -11.91 15.90 18.21
N SER A 226 -12.83 15.23 17.51
CA SER A 226 -12.91 13.77 17.50
C SER A 226 -11.66 13.13 16.89
N THR A 227 -11.14 13.68 15.79
CA THR A 227 -9.90 13.21 15.15
C THR A 227 -8.69 13.43 16.03
N ALA A 228 -8.56 14.60 16.67
CA ALA A 228 -7.48 14.87 17.60
C ALA A 228 -7.50 13.92 18.81
N THR A 229 -8.68 13.58 19.30
CA THR A 229 -8.87 12.64 20.42
C THR A 229 -8.42 11.23 20.01
N VAL A 230 -8.92 10.71 18.90
CA VAL A 230 -8.53 9.38 18.38
C VAL A 230 -7.03 9.34 18.08
N LEU A 231 -6.48 10.38 17.44
CA LEU A 231 -5.06 10.49 17.15
C LEU A 231 -4.21 10.45 18.42
N SER A 232 -4.63 11.14 19.49
CA SER A 232 -3.91 11.14 20.77
C SER A 232 -3.85 9.75 21.40
N TYR A 233 -4.95 8.99 21.34
CA TYR A 233 -4.95 7.59 21.79
C TYR A 233 -4.07 6.69 20.91
N LEU A 234 -4.12 6.86 19.59
CA LEU A 234 -3.24 6.12 18.67
C LEU A 234 -1.77 6.47 18.86
N ALA A 235 -1.45 7.71 19.22
CA ALA A 235 -0.07 8.14 19.45
C ALA A 235 0.61 7.36 20.58
N LEU A 236 -0.14 6.85 21.57
CA LEU A 236 0.39 5.99 22.63
C LEU A 236 0.97 4.67 22.09
N SER A 237 0.46 4.17 20.96
CA SER A 237 0.93 2.93 20.35
C SER A 237 2.18 3.10 19.48
N LEU A 238 2.62 4.33 19.18
CA LEU A 238 3.74 4.60 18.27
C LEU A 238 5.03 3.90 18.70
N VAL A 239 5.42 4.08 19.96
CA VAL A 239 6.66 3.54 20.52
C VAL A 239 6.65 2.00 20.50
N PRO A 240 5.67 1.30 21.08
CA PRO A 240 5.63 -0.17 21.03
C PRO A 240 5.54 -0.69 19.60
N TYR A 241 4.82 -0.01 18.70
CA TYR A 241 4.75 -0.41 17.29
C TYR A 241 6.12 -0.33 16.60
N GLY A 242 6.89 0.74 16.84
CA GLY A 242 8.25 0.88 16.30
C GLY A 242 9.19 -0.24 16.75
N ILE A 243 9.09 -0.67 18.01
CA ILE A 243 9.86 -1.79 18.55
C ILE A 243 9.45 -3.11 17.87
N VAL A 244 8.14 -3.37 17.77
CA VAL A 244 7.61 -4.58 17.10
C VAL A 244 8.09 -4.68 15.66
N LEU A 245 8.20 -3.56 14.95
CA LEU A 245 8.69 -3.54 13.58
C LEU A 245 10.14 -4.02 13.46
N ILE A 246 11.02 -3.56 14.36
CA ILE A 246 12.43 -4.02 14.41
C ILE A 246 12.49 -5.49 14.85
N LEU A 247 11.69 -5.86 15.86
CA LEU A 247 11.64 -7.21 16.39
C LEU A 247 11.27 -8.22 15.29
N ASN A 248 10.21 -7.95 14.52
CA ASN A 248 9.79 -8.79 13.41
C ASN A 248 10.91 -9.00 12.39
N ARG A 249 11.59 -7.92 11.97
CA ARG A 249 12.72 -8.02 11.02
C ARG A 249 13.88 -8.84 11.57
N THR A 250 14.14 -8.74 12.88
CA THR A 250 15.18 -9.52 13.55
C THR A 250 14.81 -11.00 13.60
N PHE A 251 13.56 -11.33 13.94
CA PHE A 251 13.06 -12.71 13.90
C PHE A 251 13.12 -13.32 12.50
N PHE A 252 12.77 -12.56 11.46
CA PHE A 252 12.87 -13.04 10.08
C PHE A 252 14.31 -13.26 9.62
N ALA A 253 15.26 -12.48 10.13
CA ALA A 253 16.68 -12.64 9.82
C ALA A 253 17.33 -13.86 10.50
N LEU A 254 16.77 -14.32 11.62
CA LEU A 254 17.24 -15.49 12.36
C LEU A 254 16.68 -16.82 11.85
N LYS A 255 15.70 -16.78 10.93
CA LYS A 255 15.20 -17.95 10.21
C LYS A 255 16.01 -18.18 8.94
#